data_AF-A0A661S514-F1
#
_entry.id   AF-A0A661S514-F1
#
_cell.length_a   1.000
_cell.length_b   1.000
_cell.length_c   1.000
_cell.angle_alpha   90.00
_cell.angle_beta   90.00
_cell.angle_gamma   90.00
#
_symmetry.space_group_name_H-M   'P 1'
#
loop_
_entity.id
_entity.type
_entity.pdbx_description
1 polymer ?
#
loop_
_entity_poly.entity_id
_entity_poly.type
_entity_poly.pdbx_seq_one_letter_code
_entity_poly.pdbx_strand_id
1 'polypeptide(L)'
;MTFDLLFYSSLILLAVGMVVKITQWFSYKIGIQTQNSTFSQRLGSSLKAIPGVIFSPKIGIVLKVFILDVLLQYKILKEDILRWVMHMLIFWGFILLFFMHALETIVSDVFLPSYFSTVNPYMFLRDFFGSMVLMGIAIAICRRLFMKVPRLSTNKCDVYAILIVTT
;
A
#
# COMPACT_ATOMS: atom_id res chain seq x y z
N MET A 1 16.58 18.89 -16.35
CA MET A 1 17.42 19.41 -15.23
C MET A 1 16.64 19.52 -13.92
N THR A 2 15.63 20.40 -13.81
CA THR A 2 14.80 20.50 -12.58
C THR A 2 13.97 19.24 -12.32
N PHE A 3 13.33 18.71 -13.36
CA PHE A 3 12.56 17.45 -13.28
C PHE A 3 13.42 16.29 -12.78
N ASP A 4 14.55 16.03 -13.44
CA ASP A 4 15.45 14.92 -13.08
C ASP A 4 15.94 15.04 -11.63
N LEU A 5 16.33 16.26 -11.22
CA LEU A 5 16.80 16.51 -9.86
C LEU A 5 15.70 16.23 -8.83
N LEU A 6 14.47 16.71 -9.04
CA LEU A 6 13.35 16.45 -8.15
C LEU A 6 12.97 14.97 -8.13
N PHE A 7 12.94 14.31 -9.29
CA PHE A 7 12.64 12.90 -9.43
C PHE A 7 13.65 12.05 -8.64
N TYR A 8 14.94 12.19 -8.89
CA TYR A 8 15.98 11.45 -8.18
C TYR A 8 16.02 11.78 -6.68
N SER A 9 15.78 13.04 -6.31
CA SER A 9 15.71 13.44 -4.89
C SER A 9 14.56 12.73 -4.17
N SER A 10 13.37 12.67 -4.78
CA SER A 10 12.22 11.98 -4.22
C SER A 10 12.47 10.48 -4.06
N LEU A 11 13.15 9.86 -5.04
CA LEU A 11 13.50 8.45 -5.01
C LEU A 11 14.52 8.14 -3.90
N ILE A 12 15.53 9.00 -3.73
CA ILE A 12 16.52 8.87 -2.66
C ILE A 12 15.84 9.01 -1.30
N LEU A 13 14.98 10.01 -1.10
CA LEU A 13 14.24 10.19 0.15
C LEU A 13 13.36 8.98 0.47
N LEU A 14 12.68 8.41 -0.53
CA LEU A 14 11.90 7.19 -0.39
C LEU A 14 12.79 6.01 0.02
N ALA A 15 13.92 5.80 -0.67
CA ALA A 15 14.84 4.71 -0.38
C ALA A 15 15.43 4.80 1.03
N VAL A 16 15.90 5.99 1.43
CA VAL A 16 16.42 6.25 2.78
C VAL A 16 15.33 6.01 3.82
N GLY A 17 14.11 6.53 3.59
CA GLY A 17 12.97 6.31 4.47
C GLY A 17 12.66 4.83 4.67
N MET A 18 12.68 4.03 3.59
CA MET A 18 12.48 2.59 3.64
C MET A 18 13.57 1.88 4.46
N VAL A 19 14.85 2.22 4.25
CA VAL A 19 15.96 1.64 5.01
C VAL A 19 15.83 1.95 6.51
N VAL A 20 15.49 3.19 6.87
CA VAL A 20 15.26 3.58 8.26
C VAL A 20 14.11 2.78 8.86
N LYS A 21 12.99 2.63 8.17
CA LYS A 21 11.82 1.86 8.68
C LYS A 21 12.13 0.38 8.85
N ILE A 22 12.82 -0.24 7.89
CA ILE A 22 13.26 -1.63 7.99
C ILE A 22 14.20 -1.80 9.20
N THR A 23 15.15 -0.89 9.36
CA THR A 23 16.11 -0.92 10.48
C THR A 23 15.40 -0.78 11.82
N GLN A 24 14.43 0.14 11.90
CA GLN A 24 13.61 0.32 13.09
C GLN A 24 12.82 -0.95 13.43
N TRP A 25 12.22 -1.63 12.46
CA TRP A 25 11.44 -2.83 12.71
C TRP A 25 12.24 -3.97 13.38
N PHE A 26 13.50 -4.13 12.96
CA PHE A 26 14.42 -5.13 13.54
C PHE A 26 15.18 -4.64 14.78
N SER A 27 15.29 -3.32 15.00
CA SER A 27 16.03 -2.75 16.13
C SER A 27 15.15 -2.40 17.33
N TYR A 28 13.88 -2.05 17.13
CA TYR A 28 12.98 -1.68 18.23
C TYR A 28 12.63 -2.90 19.09
N LYS A 29 12.91 -2.77 20.39
CA LYS A 29 12.66 -3.79 21.41
C LYS A 29 11.30 -3.52 22.06
N ILE A 30 10.25 -4.14 21.54
CA ILE A 30 8.88 -3.99 22.05
C ILE A 30 8.56 -5.25 22.85
N GLY A 31 8.80 -5.21 24.16
CA GLY A 31 8.42 -6.27 25.10
C GLY A 31 9.57 -6.93 25.85
N ILE A 32 9.23 -7.58 26.98
CA ILE A 32 10.16 -8.14 27.97
C ILE A 32 11.04 -9.25 27.37
N GLN A 33 10.53 -10.00 26.37
CA GLN A 33 11.28 -11.06 25.68
C GLN A 33 12.29 -10.54 24.63
N THR A 34 12.29 -9.25 24.29
CA THR A 34 13.14 -8.67 23.24
C THR A 34 14.37 -7.91 23.76
N GLN A 35 14.56 -7.87 25.09
CA GLN A 35 15.65 -7.10 25.71
C GLN A 35 17.05 -7.58 25.28
N ASN A 36 17.23 -8.87 25.04
CA ASN A 36 18.53 -9.49 24.73
C ASN A 36 18.75 -9.84 23.24
N SER A 37 17.79 -9.53 22.36
CA SER A 37 17.92 -9.85 20.93
C SER A 37 18.61 -8.71 20.17
N THR A 38 19.66 -9.04 19.42
CA THR A 38 20.37 -8.11 18.51
C THR A 38 19.70 -8.06 17.14
N PHE A 39 19.85 -6.95 16.40
CA PHE A 39 19.36 -6.77 15.03
C PHE A 39 19.64 -7.98 14.12
N SER A 40 20.90 -8.41 14.06
CA SER A 40 21.33 -9.52 13.18
C SER A 40 20.69 -10.86 13.55
N GLN A 41 20.42 -11.10 14.84
CA GLN A 41 19.73 -12.32 15.27
C GLN A 41 18.28 -12.32 14.83
N ARG A 42 17.57 -11.19 14.94
CA ARG A 42 16.18 -11.06 14.49
C ARG A 42 16.05 -11.18 12.98
N LEU A 43 16.97 -10.56 12.24
CA LEU A 43 17.02 -10.69 10.79
C LEU A 43 17.28 -12.15 10.38
N GLY A 44 18.29 -12.79 10.98
CA GLY A 44 18.62 -14.20 10.72
C GLY A 44 17.47 -15.16 11.04
N SER A 45 16.81 -15.00 12.19
CA SER A 45 15.65 -15.82 12.56
C SER A 45 14.46 -15.61 11.61
N SER A 46 14.21 -14.37 11.18
CA SER A 46 13.12 -14.06 10.24
C SER A 46 13.40 -14.68 8.86
N LEU A 47 14.62 -14.52 8.35
CA LEU A 47 15.03 -15.11 7.08
C LEU A 47 14.99 -16.65 7.11
N LYS A 48 15.41 -17.26 8.23
CA LYS A 48 15.34 -18.72 8.41
C LYS A 48 13.90 -19.24 8.52
N ALA A 49 12.97 -18.43 9.06
CA ALA A 49 11.58 -18.81 9.20
C ALA A 49 10.83 -18.81 7.85
N ILE A 50 11.21 -17.95 6.89
CA ILE A 50 10.53 -17.81 5.60
C ILE A 50 10.44 -19.16 4.84
N PRO A 51 11.54 -19.89 4.58
CA PRO A 51 11.47 -21.19 3.92
C PRO A 51 10.62 -22.20 4.70
N GLY A 52 10.73 -22.20 6.04
CA GLY A 52 9.97 -23.09 6.91
C GLY A 52 8.46 -22.86 6.86
N VAL A 53 8.01 -21.67 6.48
CA VAL A 53 6.59 -21.37 6.25
C VAL A 53 6.16 -21.70 4.83
N ILE A 54 7.00 -21.38 3.83
CA ILE A 54 6.70 -21.62 2.41
C ILE A 54 6.57 -23.11 2.11
N PHE A 55 7.47 -23.94 2.62
CA PHE A 55 7.49 -25.40 2.39
C PHE A 55 6.66 -26.20 3.42
N SER A 56 5.79 -25.53 4.18
CA SER A 56 4.94 -26.16 5.19
C SER A 56 3.47 -26.12 4.77
N PRO A 57 2.59 -27.01 5.29
CA PRO A 57 1.14 -26.91 5.10
C PRO A 57 0.55 -25.55 5.54
N LYS A 58 1.30 -24.79 6.35
CA LYS A 58 0.97 -23.42 6.76
C LYS A 58 0.86 -22.44 5.60
N ILE A 59 1.45 -22.72 4.42
CA ILE A 59 1.35 -21.84 3.25
C ILE A 59 -0.10 -21.61 2.82
N GLY A 60 -0.98 -22.61 2.96
CA GLY A 60 -2.42 -22.45 2.67
C GLY A 60 -3.11 -21.44 3.60
N ILE A 61 -2.71 -21.41 4.88
CA ILE A 61 -3.21 -20.44 5.85
C ILE A 61 -2.68 -19.04 5.49
N VAL A 62 -1.39 -18.93 5.15
CA VAL A 62 -0.78 -17.66 4.73
C VAL A 62 -1.45 -17.11 3.48
N LEU A 63 -1.67 -17.95 2.47
CA LEU A 63 -2.35 -17.55 1.24
C LEU A 63 -3.80 -17.11 1.52
N LYS A 64 -4.52 -17.85 2.36
CA LYS A 64 -5.88 -17.46 2.77
C LYS A 64 -5.90 -16.11 3.48
N VAL A 65 -5.00 -15.89 4.43
CA VAL A 65 -4.88 -14.61 5.14
C VAL A 65 -4.48 -13.50 4.18
N PHE A 66 -3.56 -13.75 3.24
CA PHE A 66 -3.19 -12.78 2.22
C PHE A 66 -4.40 -12.36 1.37
N ILE A 67 -5.13 -13.31 0.82
CA ILE A 67 -6.30 -13.00 -0.02
C ILE A 67 -7.39 -12.32 0.79
N LEU A 68 -7.76 -12.86 1.95
CA LEU A 68 -8.89 -12.32 2.73
C LEU A 68 -8.55 -11.03 3.47
N ASP A 69 -7.41 -10.97 4.15
CA ASP A 69 -7.06 -9.84 5.02
C ASP A 69 -6.27 -8.75 4.29
N VAL A 70 -5.47 -9.08 3.27
CA VAL A 70 -4.67 -8.07 2.54
C VAL A 70 -5.43 -7.57 1.31
N LEU A 71 -5.83 -8.47 0.40
CA LEU A 71 -6.47 -8.07 -0.87
C LEU A 71 -7.94 -7.67 -0.69
N LEU A 72 -8.70 -8.47 0.05
CA LEU A 72 -10.12 -8.21 0.30
C LEU A 72 -10.37 -7.42 1.58
N GLN A 73 -9.36 -7.20 2.41
CA GLN A 73 -9.47 -6.41 3.65
C GLN A 73 -10.67 -6.81 4.52
N TYR A 74 -10.92 -8.12 4.65
CA TYR A 74 -12.13 -8.70 5.24
C TYR A 74 -12.37 -8.26 6.69
N LYS A 75 -11.32 -7.98 7.46
CA LYS A 75 -11.44 -7.41 8.81
C LYS A 75 -12.14 -6.05 8.81
N ILE A 76 -11.86 -5.20 7.82
CA ILE A 76 -12.51 -3.89 7.67
C ILE A 76 -13.99 -4.08 7.30
N LEU A 77 -14.30 -5.07 6.43
CA LEU A 77 -15.68 -5.39 6.07
C LEU A 77 -16.53 -5.76 7.28
N LYS A 78 -15.97 -6.50 8.25
CA LYS A 78 -16.68 -6.87 9.48
C LYS A 78 -16.96 -5.67 10.41
N GLU A 79 -16.15 -4.62 10.35
CA GLU A 79 -16.32 -3.45 11.20
C GLU A 79 -17.33 -2.46 10.61
N ASP A 80 -17.18 -2.11 9.32
CA ASP A 80 -17.99 -1.08 8.67
C ASP A 80 -17.90 -1.26 7.14
N ILE A 81 -19.05 -1.54 6.51
CA ILE A 81 -19.15 -1.77 5.06
C ILE A 81 -18.76 -0.52 4.26
N LEU A 82 -19.14 0.68 4.71
CA LEU A 82 -18.77 1.93 4.02
C LEU A 82 -17.27 2.20 4.12
N ARG A 83 -16.64 1.91 5.27
CA ARG A 83 -15.18 1.96 5.42
C ARG A 83 -14.49 0.99 4.46
N TRP A 84 -15.07 -0.19 4.31
CA TRP A 84 -14.56 -1.22 3.43
C TRP A 84 -14.65 -0.81 1.96
N VAL A 85 -15.82 -0.36 1.49
CA VAL A 85 -16.00 0.12 0.11
C VAL A 85 -15.00 1.24 -0.21
N MET A 86 -14.87 2.21 0.70
CA MET A 86 -13.90 3.29 0.59
C MET A 86 -12.46 2.77 0.43
N HIS A 87 -12.04 1.83 1.26
CA HIS A 87 -10.68 1.26 1.14
C HIS A 87 -10.51 0.41 -0.11
N MET A 88 -11.50 -0.39 -0.51
CA MET A 88 -11.41 -1.22 -1.71
C MET A 88 -11.28 -0.36 -2.97
N LEU A 89 -12.03 0.74 -3.05
CA LEU A 89 -11.93 1.71 -4.15
C LEU A 89 -10.55 2.34 -4.24
N ILE A 90 -10.03 2.85 -3.12
CA ILE A 90 -8.70 3.48 -3.09
C ILE A 90 -7.60 2.44 -3.35
N PHE A 91 -7.65 1.29 -2.67
CA PHE A 91 -6.62 0.26 -2.75
C PHE A 91 -6.49 -0.31 -4.16
N TRP A 92 -7.59 -0.81 -4.74
CA TRP A 92 -7.55 -1.40 -6.08
C TRP A 92 -7.37 -0.34 -7.16
N GLY A 93 -8.03 0.81 -7.04
CA GLY A 93 -7.83 1.91 -7.99
C GLY A 93 -6.37 2.36 -8.04
N PHE A 94 -5.74 2.56 -6.87
CA PHE A 94 -4.34 2.96 -6.79
C PHE A 94 -3.38 1.86 -7.24
N ILE A 95 -3.54 0.62 -6.79
CA ILE A 95 -2.63 -0.48 -7.17
C ILE A 95 -2.64 -0.71 -8.68
N LEU A 96 -3.83 -0.75 -9.29
CA LEU A 96 -3.95 -0.98 -10.73
C LEU A 96 -3.35 0.20 -11.52
N LEU A 97 -3.57 1.45 -11.08
CA LEU A 97 -2.90 2.62 -11.66
C LEU A 97 -1.39 2.59 -11.47
N PHE A 98 -0.90 2.16 -10.30
CA PHE A 98 0.52 2.08 -10.04
C PHE A 98 1.21 1.13 -11.04
N PHE A 99 0.61 -0.03 -11.32
CA PHE A 99 1.14 -0.96 -12.31
C PHE A 99 0.97 -0.48 -13.75
N MET A 100 -0.20 0.08 -14.10
CA MET A 100 -0.48 0.52 -15.48
C MET A 100 0.19 1.84 -15.87
N HIS A 101 0.32 2.77 -14.94
CA HIS A 101 0.80 4.12 -15.21
C HIS A 101 2.18 4.37 -14.64
N ALA A 102 2.40 4.13 -13.35
CA ALA A 102 3.69 4.47 -12.72
C ALA A 102 4.80 3.49 -13.10
N LEU A 103 4.46 2.21 -13.30
CA LEU A 103 5.38 1.15 -13.72
C LEU A 103 5.19 0.71 -15.17
N GLU A 104 4.67 1.60 -16.03
CA GLU A 104 4.40 1.31 -17.45
C GLU A 104 5.58 0.62 -18.14
N THR A 105 6.76 1.23 -18.11
CA THR A 105 7.98 0.75 -18.78
C THR A 105 8.58 -0.52 -18.19
N ILE A 106 8.27 -0.84 -16.92
CA ILE A 106 8.87 -1.98 -16.19
C ILE A 106 7.92 -3.18 -16.20
N VAL A 107 6.62 -2.94 -16.14
CA VAL A 107 5.59 -3.98 -15.96
C VAL A 107 4.68 -4.03 -17.18
N SER A 108 3.99 -2.94 -17.51
CA SER A 108 2.91 -2.99 -18.50
C SER A 108 3.43 -3.30 -19.90
N ASP A 109 4.50 -2.64 -20.34
CA ASP A 109 5.11 -2.90 -21.66
C ASP A 109 5.68 -4.33 -21.79
N VAL A 110 6.09 -4.92 -20.67
CA VAL A 110 6.70 -6.26 -20.63
C VAL A 110 5.64 -7.36 -20.60
N PHE A 111 4.60 -7.19 -19.80
CA PHE A 111 3.58 -8.24 -19.58
C PHE A 111 2.37 -8.13 -20.52
N LEU A 112 2.10 -6.96 -21.09
CA LEU A 112 0.94 -6.72 -21.97
C LEU A 112 1.44 -6.39 -23.39
N PRO A 113 1.43 -7.36 -24.33
CA PRO A 113 1.80 -7.11 -25.71
C PRO A 113 0.86 -6.03 -26.29
N SER A 114 1.43 -4.97 -26.87
CA SER A 114 0.68 -3.83 -27.43
C SER A 114 -0.06 -2.97 -26.39
N TYR A 115 0.54 -2.77 -25.21
CA TYR A 115 0.07 -1.76 -24.28
C TYR A 115 0.24 -0.35 -24.88
N PHE A 116 -0.86 0.37 -25.02
CA PHE A 116 -0.85 1.77 -25.42
C PHE A 116 -1.77 2.56 -24.49
N SER A 117 -1.16 3.38 -23.67
CA SER A 117 -1.82 4.21 -22.65
C SER A 117 -2.98 5.07 -23.17
N THR A 118 -2.95 5.49 -24.44
CA THR A 118 -3.95 6.36 -25.07
C THR A 118 -4.95 5.63 -25.96
N VAL A 119 -4.85 4.29 -26.06
CA VAL A 119 -5.71 3.48 -26.92
C VAL A 119 -6.62 2.62 -26.05
N ASN A 120 -7.87 2.46 -26.49
CA ASN A 120 -8.79 1.53 -25.84
C ASN A 120 -8.31 0.09 -26.03
N PRO A 121 -8.34 -0.73 -24.97
CA PRO A 121 -9.10 -0.56 -23.73
C PRO A 121 -8.34 0.13 -22.58
N TYR A 122 -7.03 0.35 -22.69
CA TYR A 122 -6.18 0.77 -21.57
C TYR A 122 -6.42 2.21 -21.13
N MET A 123 -6.75 3.10 -22.07
CA MET A 123 -7.18 4.47 -21.75
C MET A 123 -8.40 4.45 -20.81
N PHE A 124 -9.45 3.70 -21.20
CA PHE A 124 -10.65 3.54 -20.37
C PHE A 124 -10.33 2.90 -19.01
N LEU A 125 -9.49 1.86 -18.96
CA LEU A 125 -9.11 1.21 -17.69
C LEU A 125 -8.42 2.20 -16.74
N ARG A 126 -7.48 3.00 -17.25
CA ARG A 126 -6.78 4.03 -16.46
C ARG A 126 -7.76 5.08 -15.92
N ASP A 127 -8.64 5.60 -16.77
CA ASP A 127 -9.63 6.60 -16.35
C ASP A 127 -10.61 6.00 -15.33
N PHE A 128 -11.04 4.76 -15.54
CA PHE A 128 -11.90 4.04 -14.61
C PHE A 128 -11.22 3.84 -13.24
N PHE A 129 -9.97 3.38 -13.20
CA PHE A 129 -9.24 3.22 -11.94
C PHE A 129 -8.97 4.56 -11.25
N GLY A 130 -8.70 5.62 -12.02
CA GLY A 130 -8.64 6.99 -11.50
C GLY A 130 -9.96 7.41 -10.86
N SER A 131 -11.08 7.15 -11.52
CA SER A 131 -12.40 7.44 -10.98
C SER A 131 -12.70 6.65 -9.70
N MET A 132 -12.24 5.40 -9.58
CA MET A 132 -12.36 4.60 -8.36
C MET A 132 -11.63 5.27 -7.19
N VAL A 133 -10.38 5.73 -7.41
CA VAL A 133 -9.61 6.43 -6.36
C VAL A 133 -10.31 7.71 -5.94
N LEU A 134 -10.75 8.53 -6.91
CA LEU A 134 -11.47 9.79 -6.63
C LEU A 134 -12.76 9.55 -5.85
N MET A 135 -13.54 8.52 -6.22
CA MET A 135 -14.75 8.14 -5.51
C MET A 135 -14.44 7.69 -4.08
N GLY A 136 -13.39 6.88 -3.90
CA GLY A 136 -12.94 6.46 -2.58
C GLY A 136 -12.51 7.62 -1.68
N ILE A 137 -11.78 8.60 -2.24
CA ILE A 137 -11.39 9.82 -1.52
C ILE A 137 -12.61 10.68 -1.18
N ALA A 138 -13.56 10.84 -2.11
CA ALA A 138 -14.80 11.57 -1.86
C ALA A 138 -15.58 10.95 -0.68
N ILE A 139 -15.71 9.62 -0.65
CA ILE A 139 -16.31 8.91 0.49
C ILE A 139 -15.51 9.15 1.78
N ALA A 140 -14.17 9.13 1.72
CA ALA A 140 -13.33 9.39 2.88
C ALA A 140 -13.54 10.80 3.46
N ILE A 141 -13.61 11.81 2.59
CA ILE A 141 -13.89 13.20 2.97
C ILE A 141 -15.29 13.31 3.56
N CYS A 142 -16.31 12.78 2.89
CA CYS A 142 -17.68 12.79 3.39
C CYS A 142 -17.80 12.13 4.77
N ARG A 143 -17.17 10.98 4.99
CA ARG A 143 -17.17 10.30 6.29
C ARG A 143 -16.44 11.11 7.37
N ARG A 144 -15.36 11.80 7.01
CA ARG A 144 -14.59 12.62 7.96
C ARG A 144 -15.35 13.87 8.37
N LEU A 145 -16.04 14.53 7.44
CA LEU A 145 -16.74 15.80 7.69
C LEU A 145 -18.13 15.60 8.30
N PHE A 146 -18.90 14.64 7.80
CA PHE A 146 -20.32 14.49 8.16
C PHE A 146 -20.56 13.45 9.26
N MET A 147 -19.80 12.34 9.28
CA MET A 147 -20.14 11.20 10.16
C MET A 147 -19.48 11.25 11.55
N LYS A 148 -18.75 12.32 11.91
CA LYS A 148 -18.10 12.57 13.22
C LYS A 148 -17.73 11.28 13.99
N VAL A 149 -16.99 10.37 13.34
CA VAL A 149 -16.68 9.06 13.92
C VAL A 149 -15.80 9.28 15.16
N PRO A 150 -16.23 8.87 16.38
CA PRO A 150 -15.65 9.31 17.65
C PRO A 150 -14.21 8.82 17.93
N ARG A 151 -13.58 8.10 17.00
CA ARG A 151 -12.20 7.55 17.12
C ARG A 151 -11.20 8.12 16.12
N LEU A 152 -11.59 9.06 15.25
CA LEU A 152 -10.69 9.69 14.29
C LEU A 152 -10.08 10.97 14.88
N SER A 153 -8.99 10.83 15.63
CA SER A 153 -8.10 11.96 15.89
C SER A 153 -7.35 12.27 14.60
N THR A 154 -7.76 13.31 13.88
CA THR A 154 -7.08 13.74 12.65
C THR A 154 -5.67 14.22 13.01
N ASN A 155 -4.64 13.48 12.58
CA ASN A 155 -3.27 13.94 12.70
C ASN A 155 -2.92 14.83 11.50
N LYS A 156 -2.00 15.79 11.68
CA LYS A 156 -1.59 16.72 10.60
C LYS A 156 -1.04 15.96 9.38
N CYS A 157 -0.37 14.83 9.59
CA CYS A 157 0.10 13.96 8.50
C CYS A 157 -1.03 13.41 7.61
N ASP A 158 -2.18 13.06 8.18
CA ASP A 158 -3.31 12.54 7.39
C ASP A 158 -3.88 13.63 6.48
N VAL A 159 -3.90 14.89 6.95
CA VAL A 159 -4.35 16.05 6.17
C VAL A 159 -3.41 16.31 5.00
N TYR A 160 -2.09 16.28 5.24
CA TYR A 160 -1.10 16.42 4.17
C TYR A 160 -1.21 15.30 3.13
N ALA A 161 -1.41 14.05 3.56
CA ALA A 161 -1.57 12.93 2.63
C ALA A 161 -2.81 13.08 1.73
N ILE A 162 -3.94 13.53 2.30
CA ILE A 162 -5.17 13.77 1.52
C ILE A 162 -4.99 14.92 0.54
N LEU A 163 -4.34 16.02 0.95
CA LEU A 163 -4.06 17.17 0.09
C LEU A 163 -3.21 16.76 -1.11
N ILE A 164 -2.10 16.05 -0.87
CA ILE A 164 -1.16 15.61 -1.92
C ILE A 164 -1.83 14.70 -2.95
N VAL A 165 -2.75 13.82 -2.52
CA VAL A 165 -3.42 12.90 -3.46
C VAL A 165 -4.52 13.60 -4.27
N THR A 166 -5.08 14.69 -3.76
CA THR A 166 -6.22 15.38 -4.41
C THR A 166 -5.78 16.51 -5.35
N THR A 167 -4.54 17.02 -5.22
CA THR A 167 -3.92 18.03 -6.10
C THR A 167 -3.13 17.40 -7.23
#